data_AF-A0A2H1E7I6-F1
#
_entry.id   AF-A0A2H1E7I6-F1
#
_cell.length_a   1.000
_cell.length_b   1.000
_cell.length_c   1.000
_cell.angle_alpha   90.00
_cell.angle_beta   90.00
_cell.angle_gamma   90.00
#
_symmetry.space_group_name_H-M   'P 1'
#
loop_
_entity.id
_entity.type
_entity.pdbx_description
1 polymer ?
#
loop_
_entity_poly.entity_id
_entity_poly.type
_entity_poly.pdbx_seq_one_letter_code
_entity_poly.pdbx_strand_id
1 'polypeptide(L)'
;MRNHKLSNFKIGGYISGLISPDFFEETPIIIAKGDSNYELKNATGLIQPGMENAKTILIIGLSIIATAAIIFYISTKNTYILIALICSYGLLTAGIYHYKIGPSKSIGPINFKLTNQDNDSYQVHLRFQKRTLNIQKINYQLIGQEMVTYDNGSNRSTALSFFFKSKINRILLQGNSAIDIAPFPKKSLPTSISNNDFDITWLFKIIIVTKNNITIEGKHIIDLKYQENLN
;
A
#
# COMPACT_ATOMS: atom_id res chain seq x y z
N MET A 1 -28.26 17.81 28.13
CA MET A 1 -27.25 16.81 28.58
C MET A 1 -26.79 16.08 27.33
N ARG A 2 -25.54 15.98 26.91
CA ARG A 2 -24.24 16.18 27.55
C ARG A 2 -23.22 16.32 26.40
N ASN A 3 -22.34 17.31 26.51
CA ASN A 3 -21.11 17.48 25.74
C ASN A 3 -20.45 16.14 25.37
N HIS A 4 -20.24 15.88 24.08
CA HIS A 4 -19.10 15.09 23.65
C HIS A 4 -18.41 15.80 22.48
N LYS A 5 -17.38 16.55 22.89
CA LYS A 5 -16.30 17.15 22.12
C LYS A 5 -15.97 16.30 20.88
N LEU A 6 -16.22 16.88 19.72
CA LEU A 6 -15.87 16.36 18.41
C LEU A 6 -14.35 16.19 18.35
N SER A 7 -13.87 14.98 18.05
CA SER A 7 -12.43 14.78 17.84
C SER A 7 -12.07 15.39 16.50
N ASN A 8 -11.35 16.51 16.54
CA ASN A 8 -10.82 17.22 15.38
C ASN A 8 -9.97 16.29 14.52
N PHE A 9 -10.45 15.96 13.32
CA PHE A 9 -9.58 15.45 12.27
C PHE A 9 -8.81 16.66 11.73
N LYS A 10 -7.55 16.79 12.13
CA LYS A 10 -6.64 17.81 11.61
C LYS A 10 -6.16 17.34 10.24
N ILE A 11 -6.58 18.01 9.17
CA ILE A 11 -5.82 18.03 7.91
C ILE A 11 -4.56 18.82 8.24
N GLY A 12 -3.50 18.10 8.58
CA GLY A 12 -2.21 18.66 8.95
C GLY A 12 -1.48 19.12 7.71
N GLY A 13 -1.49 20.42 7.47
CA GLY A 13 -0.49 21.09 6.65
C GLY A 13 0.91 20.75 7.16
N TYR A 14 1.76 20.28 6.25
CA TYR A 14 3.20 20.17 6.45
C TYR A 14 3.91 20.44 5.13
N ILE A 15 3.97 21.72 4.74
CA ILE A 15 5.24 22.42 4.49
C ILE A 15 4.98 23.87 4.90
N SER A 16 5.68 24.34 5.93
CA SER A 16 5.73 25.76 6.28
C SER A 16 6.04 26.58 5.04
N GLY A 17 5.25 27.61 4.81
CA GLY A 17 5.34 28.47 3.65
C GLY A 17 6.74 29.07 3.49
N LEU A 18 7.22 29.05 2.26
CA LEU A 18 7.82 30.26 1.72
C LEU A 18 6.75 31.18 1.10
N ILE A 19 5.54 30.68 0.82
CA ILE A 19 4.40 31.48 0.36
C ILE A 19 3.12 30.77 0.84
N SER A 20 2.44 31.35 1.81
CA SER A 20 1.14 30.90 2.30
C SER A 20 0.10 30.97 1.18
N PRO A 21 -0.59 29.88 0.80
CA PRO A 21 -1.85 30.00 0.11
C PRO A 21 -2.93 30.35 1.14
N ASP A 22 -3.71 31.40 0.85
CA ASP A 22 -4.91 31.74 1.61
C ASP A 22 -5.94 30.63 1.45
N PHE A 23 -6.08 29.79 2.49
CA PHE A 23 -7.15 28.80 2.58
C PHE A 23 -8.43 29.50 3.06
N PHE A 24 -9.18 30.07 2.11
CA PHE A 24 -10.57 30.47 2.35
C PHE A 24 -11.45 29.21 2.34
N GLU A 25 -11.95 28.86 3.53
CA GLU A 25 -13.10 27.99 3.78
C GLU A 25 -13.18 26.70 2.94
N GLU A 26 -12.26 25.77 3.18
CA GLU A 26 -12.46 24.38 2.77
C GLU A 26 -13.69 23.84 3.52
N THR A 27 -14.80 23.68 2.79
CA THR A 27 -16.00 23.03 3.33
C THR A 27 -15.65 21.56 3.59
N PRO A 28 -15.73 21.10 4.84
CA PRO A 28 -15.46 19.71 5.15
C PRO A 28 -16.48 18.84 4.41
N ILE A 29 -16.00 17.97 3.52
CA ILE A 29 -16.85 16.93 2.93
C ILE A 29 -17.12 15.90 4.02
N ILE A 30 -18.21 16.09 4.74
CA ILE A 30 -18.72 15.15 5.74
C ILE A 30 -19.51 14.08 4.98
N ILE A 31 -18.88 12.94 4.67
CA ILE A 31 -19.64 11.75 4.29
C ILE A 31 -20.16 11.13 5.59
N ALA A 32 -21.35 11.55 6.00
CA ALA A 32 -22.06 10.91 7.09
C ALA A 32 -22.35 9.45 6.69
N LYS A 33 -21.95 8.48 7.53
CA LYS A 33 -22.61 7.17 7.52
C LYS A 33 -24.09 7.47 7.78
N GLY A 34 -24.96 7.10 6.85
CA GLY A 34 -26.27 6.65 7.29
C GLY A 34 -26.12 5.34 8.09
N ASP A 35 -27.19 4.60 8.28
CA ASP A 35 -27.14 3.23 8.82
C ASP A 35 -26.50 2.20 7.85
N SER A 36 -25.64 2.67 6.94
CA SER A 36 -25.11 1.91 5.79
C SER A 36 -23.92 1.05 6.19
N ASN A 37 -24.01 -0.26 5.97
CA ASN A 37 -22.90 -1.20 6.22
C ASN A 37 -21.83 -1.12 5.13
N TYR A 38 -20.64 -1.66 5.38
CA TYR A 38 -19.61 -1.77 4.35
C TYR A 38 -19.85 -2.99 3.45
N GLU A 39 -19.51 -2.86 2.18
CA GLU A 39 -19.53 -3.91 1.18
C GLU A 39 -18.19 -3.94 0.45
N LEU A 40 -17.58 -5.12 0.36
CA LEU A 40 -16.39 -5.37 -0.44
C LEU A 40 -16.81 -5.76 -1.85
N LYS A 41 -16.70 -4.82 -2.80
CA LYS A 41 -16.83 -5.11 -4.22
C LYS A 41 -15.44 -5.40 -4.79
N ASN A 42 -15.33 -6.25 -5.81
CA ASN A 42 -14.07 -6.53 -6.51
C ASN A 42 -12.84 -6.82 -5.60
N ALA A 43 -13.02 -7.46 -4.46
CA ALA A 43 -11.97 -7.69 -3.46
C ALA A 43 -11.25 -9.03 -3.65
N THR A 44 -10.90 -9.35 -4.90
CA THR A 44 -10.15 -10.54 -5.30
C THR A 44 -8.94 -10.16 -6.12
N GLY A 45 -7.84 -10.85 -5.94
CA GLY A 45 -6.65 -10.58 -6.74
C GLY A 45 -5.47 -11.48 -6.42
N LEU A 46 -4.32 -11.11 -6.95
CA LEU A 46 -3.07 -11.84 -6.82
C LEU A 46 -2.00 -10.92 -6.27
N ILE A 47 -1.37 -11.32 -5.16
CA ILE A 47 -0.29 -10.57 -4.52
C ILE A 47 1.01 -11.35 -4.67
N GLN A 48 2.08 -10.67 -5.08
CA GLN A 48 3.45 -11.19 -5.10
C GLN A 48 4.29 -10.44 -4.06
N PRO A 49 4.29 -10.88 -2.78
CA PRO A 49 4.94 -10.12 -1.72
C PRO A 49 6.42 -9.89 -2.02
N GLY A 50 6.88 -8.66 -1.87
CA GLY A 50 8.27 -8.24 -2.07
C GLY A 50 8.67 -7.96 -3.52
N MET A 51 7.89 -8.42 -4.52
CA MET A 51 8.27 -8.31 -5.93
C MET A 51 8.15 -6.87 -6.45
N GLU A 52 7.04 -6.19 -6.16
CA GLU A 52 6.81 -4.80 -6.58
C GLU A 52 7.87 -3.86 -5.99
N ASN A 53 8.06 -3.91 -4.67
CA ASN A 53 9.09 -3.13 -3.99
C ASN A 53 10.50 -3.43 -4.53
N ALA A 54 10.81 -4.69 -4.88
CA ALA A 54 12.10 -5.04 -5.48
C ALA A 54 12.27 -4.39 -6.86
N LYS A 55 11.25 -4.46 -7.73
CA LYS A 55 11.27 -3.83 -9.05
C LYS A 55 11.47 -2.32 -8.94
N THR A 56 10.71 -1.65 -8.06
CA THR A 56 10.82 -0.20 -7.86
C THR A 56 12.22 0.21 -7.43
N ILE A 57 12.83 -0.48 -6.46
CA ILE A 57 14.19 -0.17 -5.99
C ILE A 57 15.22 -0.36 -7.11
N LEU A 58 15.11 -1.44 -7.88
CA LEU A 58 16.05 -1.71 -8.99
C LEU A 58 15.92 -0.67 -10.10
N ILE A 59 14.71 -0.27 -10.47
CA ILE A 59 14.48 0.76 -11.49
C ILE A 59 15.05 2.11 -11.03
N ILE A 60 14.74 2.54 -9.80
CA ILE A 60 15.28 3.80 -9.25
C ILE A 60 16.80 3.75 -9.17
N GLY A 61 17.36 2.63 -8.67
CA GLY A 61 18.80 2.44 -8.59
C GLY A 61 19.49 2.50 -9.95
N LEU A 62 18.89 1.89 -10.97
CA LEU A 62 19.39 1.94 -12.34
C LEU A 62 19.39 3.37 -12.89
N SER A 63 18.30 4.11 -12.70
CA SER A 63 18.21 5.51 -13.15
C SER A 63 19.28 6.38 -12.50
N ILE A 64 19.48 6.27 -11.19
CA ILE A 64 20.51 7.02 -10.45
C ILE A 64 21.91 6.70 -11.00
N ILE A 65 22.22 5.42 -11.18
CA ILE A 65 23.54 4.98 -11.63
C ILE A 65 23.78 5.39 -13.09
N ALA A 66 22.77 5.30 -13.96
CA ALA A 66 22.87 5.76 -15.34
C ALA A 66 23.13 7.27 -15.42
N THR A 67 22.40 8.08 -14.65
CA THR A 67 22.63 9.54 -14.60
C THR A 67 24.02 9.87 -14.08
N ALA A 68 24.46 9.22 -13.00
CA ALA A 68 25.81 9.41 -12.45
C ALA A 68 26.89 9.02 -13.48
N ALA A 69 26.73 7.87 -14.14
CA ALA A 69 27.66 7.39 -15.17
C ALA A 69 27.83 8.39 -16.32
N ILE A 70 26.73 8.98 -16.80
CA ILE A 70 26.75 9.98 -17.88
C ILE A 70 27.51 11.23 -17.44
N ILE A 71 27.18 11.79 -16.27
CA ILE A 71 27.82 13.01 -15.74
C ILE A 71 29.33 12.80 -15.56
N PHE A 72 29.72 11.68 -14.93
CA PHE A 72 31.12 11.38 -14.67
C PHE A 72 31.92 11.10 -15.94
N TYR A 73 31.33 10.40 -16.91
CA TYR A 73 32.00 10.12 -18.18
C TYR A 73 32.29 11.40 -18.97
N ILE A 74 31.31 12.31 -19.05
CA ILE A 74 31.48 13.61 -19.73
C ILE A 74 32.59 14.43 -19.06
N SER A 75 32.65 14.44 -17.73
CA SER A 75 33.61 15.26 -16.97
C SER A 75 35.03 14.70 -16.98
N THR A 76 35.20 13.38 -16.86
CA THR A 76 36.51 12.77 -16.57
C THR A 76 37.06 11.91 -17.70
N LYS A 77 36.19 11.41 -18.60
CA LYS A 77 36.51 10.37 -19.61
C LYS A 77 37.15 9.10 -19.01
N ASN A 78 37.02 8.88 -17.70
CA ASN A 78 37.65 7.77 -17.00
C ASN A 78 36.72 6.55 -16.97
N THR A 79 37.13 5.48 -17.63
CA THR A 79 36.35 4.22 -17.74
C THR A 79 36.35 3.40 -16.44
N TYR A 80 37.33 3.55 -15.56
CA TYR A 80 37.35 2.82 -14.28
C TYR A 80 36.18 3.21 -13.37
N ILE A 81 35.74 4.47 -13.42
CA ILE A 81 34.59 4.95 -12.65
C ILE A 81 33.29 4.29 -13.15
N LEU A 82 33.16 4.10 -14.46
CA LEU A 82 32.02 3.39 -15.04
C LEU A 82 31.95 1.93 -14.55
N ILE A 83 33.09 1.24 -14.51
CA ILE A 83 33.17 -0.12 -13.98
C ILE A 83 32.76 -0.16 -12.51
N ALA A 84 33.26 0.78 -11.69
CA ALA A 84 32.88 0.86 -10.27
C ALA A 84 31.37 1.06 -10.07
N LEU A 85 30.74 1.91 -10.89
CA LEU A 85 29.29 2.15 -10.88
C LEU A 85 28.48 0.91 -11.31
N ILE A 86 28.96 0.16 -12.30
CA ILE A 86 28.33 -1.11 -12.70
C ILE A 86 28.43 -2.14 -11.57
N CYS A 87 29.61 -2.27 -10.94
CA CYS A 87 29.81 -3.16 -9.81
C CYS A 87 28.91 -2.80 -8.62
N SER A 88 28.72 -1.51 -8.33
CA SER A 88 27.84 -1.07 -7.25
C SER A 88 26.37 -1.43 -7.53
N TYR A 89 25.91 -1.30 -8.77
CA TYR A 89 24.58 -1.80 -9.16
C TYR A 89 24.46 -3.32 -9.04
N GLY A 90 25.52 -4.05 -9.40
CA GLY A 90 25.58 -5.51 -9.23
C GLY A 90 25.40 -5.92 -7.77
N LEU A 91 26.08 -5.24 -6.84
CA LEU A 91 25.93 -5.46 -5.40
C LEU A 91 24.52 -5.14 -4.90
N LEU A 92 23.94 -4.01 -5.34
CA LEU A 92 22.54 -3.67 -5.05
C LEU A 92 21.59 -4.79 -5.50
N THR A 93 21.78 -5.27 -6.73
CA THR A 93 20.96 -6.33 -7.31
C THR A 93 21.08 -7.63 -6.52
N ALA A 94 22.29 -8.03 -6.13
CA ALA A 94 22.53 -9.21 -5.30
C ALA A 94 21.84 -9.09 -3.92
N GLY A 95 21.94 -7.91 -3.28
CA GLY A 95 21.25 -7.64 -2.02
C GLY A 95 19.73 -7.74 -2.14
N ILE A 96 19.13 -7.06 -3.13
CA ILE A 96 17.68 -7.11 -3.38
C ILE A 96 17.23 -8.52 -3.73
N TYR A 97 18.05 -9.28 -4.46
CA TYR A 97 17.77 -10.67 -4.76
C TYR A 97 17.65 -11.50 -3.47
N HIS A 98 18.62 -11.40 -2.56
CA HIS A 98 18.64 -12.19 -1.34
C HIS A 98 17.49 -11.83 -0.37
N TYR A 99 17.18 -10.53 -0.22
CA TYR A 99 16.23 -10.08 0.78
C TYR A 99 14.78 -9.94 0.29
N LYS A 100 14.54 -9.81 -1.02
CA LYS A 100 13.17 -9.63 -1.56
C LYS A 100 12.81 -10.67 -2.60
N ILE A 101 13.60 -10.79 -3.68
CA ILE A 101 13.22 -11.61 -4.85
C ILE A 101 13.26 -13.11 -4.54
N GLY A 102 14.33 -13.61 -3.93
CA GLY A 102 14.49 -15.02 -3.56
C GLY A 102 13.37 -15.50 -2.62
N PRO A 103 13.13 -14.82 -1.48
CA PRO A 103 12.00 -15.11 -0.59
C PRO A 103 10.64 -15.04 -1.29
N SER A 104 10.41 -14.01 -2.12
CA SER A 104 9.19 -13.85 -2.91
C SER A 104 8.98 -15.03 -3.86
N LYS A 105 10.01 -15.42 -4.62
CA LYS A 105 9.97 -16.56 -5.54
C LYS A 105 9.73 -17.88 -4.82
N SER A 106 10.25 -18.03 -3.60
CA SER A 106 10.04 -19.23 -2.78
C SER A 106 8.59 -19.39 -2.34
N ILE A 107 7.94 -18.30 -1.94
CA ILE A 107 6.53 -18.32 -1.51
C ILE A 107 5.59 -18.36 -2.70
N GLY A 108 5.97 -17.70 -3.79
CA GLY A 108 5.15 -17.56 -4.99
C GLY A 108 3.99 -16.59 -4.81
N PRO A 109 3.14 -16.47 -5.84
CA PRO A 109 1.96 -15.63 -5.78
C PRO A 109 0.91 -16.17 -4.80
N ILE A 110 0.14 -15.25 -4.22
CA ILE A 110 -0.94 -15.52 -3.27
C ILE A 110 -2.23 -14.99 -3.87
N ASN A 111 -3.15 -15.89 -4.18
CA ASN A 111 -4.50 -15.50 -4.57
C ASN A 111 -5.25 -15.14 -3.29
N PHE A 112 -5.87 -13.97 -3.25
CA PHE A 112 -6.72 -13.58 -2.14
C PHE A 112 -8.15 -13.33 -2.61
N LYS A 113 -9.09 -13.57 -1.70
CA LYS A 113 -10.50 -13.21 -1.84
C LYS A 113 -10.99 -12.69 -0.49
N LEU A 114 -11.53 -11.48 -0.47
CA LEU A 114 -12.23 -10.94 0.68
C LEU A 114 -13.73 -11.01 0.42
N THR A 115 -14.49 -11.49 1.40
CA THR A 115 -15.95 -11.57 1.31
C THR A 115 -16.59 -10.96 2.55
N ASN A 116 -17.68 -10.22 2.37
CA ASN A 116 -18.57 -9.88 3.47
C ASN A 116 -19.03 -11.16 4.18
N GLN A 117 -18.95 -11.17 5.50
CA GLN A 117 -19.52 -12.25 6.31
C GLN A 117 -20.79 -11.74 7.00
N ASP A 118 -20.65 -10.66 7.77
CA ASP A 118 -21.74 -9.96 8.44
C ASP A 118 -21.59 -8.44 8.20
N ASN A 119 -22.47 -7.63 8.79
CA ASN A 119 -22.45 -6.17 8.69
C ASN A 119 -21.14 -5.52 9.19
N ASP A 120 -20.48 -6.17 10.15
CA ASP A 120 -19.31 -5.62 10.85
C ASP A 120 -18.01 -6.37 10.54
N SER A 121 -18.04 -7.41 9.71
CA SER A 121 -16.86 -8.26 9.46
C SER A 121 -16.75 -8.78 8.03
N TYR A 122 -15.52 -9.08 7.66
CA TYR A 122 -15.18 -9.71 6.40
C TYR A 122 -14.29 -10.92 6.62
N GLN A 123 -14.46 -11.91 5.76
CA GLN A 123 -13.66 -13.11 5.73
C GLN A 123 -12.50 -12.93 4.74
N VAL A 124 -11.31 -13.36 5.16
CA VAL A 124 -10.09 -13.33 4.37
C VAL A 124 -9.79 -14.76 3.92
N HIS A 125 -9.78 -14.99 2.60
CA HIS A 125 -9.36 -16.25 2.01
C HIS A 125 -8.04 -16.06 1.27
N LEU A 126 -7.02 -16.81 1.67
CA LEU A 126 -5.72 -16.85 1.00
C LEU A 126 -5.48 -18.23 0.41
N ARG A 127 -5.02 -18.29 -0.84
CA ARG A 127 -4.60 -19.52 -1.51
C ARG A 127 -3.20 -19.35 -2.09
N PHE A 128 -2.28 -20.18 -1.65
CA PHE A 128 -0.87 -20.18 -2.04
C PHE A 128 -0.67 -21.08 -3.26
N GLN A 129 0.01 -20.57 -4.29
CA GLN A 129 0.29 -21.35 -5.50
C GLN A 129 1.46 -22.33 -5.34
N LYS A 130 2.38 -22.07 -4.39
CA LYS A 130 3.52 -22.93 -4.09
C LYS A 130 3.42 -23.54 -2.70
N ARG A 131 4.31 -24.50 -2.42
CA ARG A 131 4.45 -25.11 -1.09
C ARG A 131 4.78 -24.05 -0.05
N THR A 132 4.09 -24.12 1.07
CA THR A 132 4.08 -23.11 2.13
C THR A 132 5.11 -23.36 3.23
N LEU A 133 5.99 -24.36 3.05
CA LEU A 133 6.99 -24.81 4.02
C LEU A 133 7.96 -23.73 4.49
N ASN A 134 8.19 -22.68 3.69
CA ASN A 134 9.13 -21.60 3.99
C ASN A 134 8.46 -20.41 4.70
N ILE A 135 7.16 -20.49 4.97
CA ILE A 135 6.38 -19.46 5.66
C ILE A 135 6.42 -19.76 7.17
N GLN A 136 6.79 -18.76 7.96
CA GLN A 136 6.74 -18.82 9.43
C GLN A 136 5.48 -18.13 9.97
N LYS A 137 5.16 -16.95 9.44
CA LYS A 137 3.99 -16.16 9.86
C LYS A 137 3.38 -15.46 8.66
N ILE A 138 2.05 -15.40 8.64
CA ILE A 138 1.28 -14.63 7.67
C ILE A 138 0.47 -13.63 8.48
N ASN A 139 0.63 -12.36 8.16
CA ASN A 139 -0.17 -11.29 8.69
C ASN A 139 -0.84 -10.54 7.56
N TYR A 140 -1.94 -9.87 7.87
CA TYR A 140 -2.63 -9.01 6.93
C TYR A 140 -3.16 -7.75 7.62
N GLN A 141 -3.45 -6.73 6.81
CA GLN A 141 -3.94 -5.45 7.27
C GLN A 141 -4.77 -4.78 6.16
N LEU A 142 -5.82 -4.09 6.55
CA LEU A 142 -6.57 -3.19 5.68
C LEU A 142 -6.08 -1.75 5.87
N ILE A 143 -5.82 -1.03 4.78
CA ILE A 143 -5.27 0.32 4.80
C ILE A 143 -6.13 1.22 3.92
N GLY A 144 -6.51 2.38 4.44
CA GLY A 144 -7.14 3.46 3.68
C GLY A 144 -6.11 4.53 3.36
N GLN A 145 -6.04 4.92 2.09
CA GLN A 145 -5.12 5.91 1.55
C GLN A 145 -5.90 6.98 0.80
N GLU A 146 -5.55 8.25 1.01
CA GLU A 146 -6.01 9.38 0.22
C GLU A 146 -4.86 9.86 -0.68
N MET A 147 -5.22 10.22 -1.91
CA MET A 147 -4.33 10.87 -2.86
C MET A 147 -5.00 12.14 -3.35
N VAL A 148 -4.34 13.28 -3.17
CA VAL A 148 -4.83 14.59 -3.62
C VAL A 148 -3.85 15.11 -4.65
N THR A 149 -4.34 15.49 -5.82
CA THR A 149 -3.53 16.13 -6.85
C THR A 149 -3.93 17.59 -6.96
N TYR A 150 -2.96 18.47 -6.73
CA TYR A 150 -3.11 19.91 -6.85
C TYR A 150 -2.61 20.34 -8.22
N ASP A 151 -3.46 21.00 -9.00
CA ASP A 151 -3.09 21.68 -10.23
C ASP A 151 -3.31 23.19 -10.04
N ASN A 152 -2.22 23.96 -10.04
CA ASN A 152 -2.28 25.42 -9.95
C ASN A 152 -2.07 26.10 -11.31
N GLY A 153 -2.20 25.36 -12.41
CA GLY A 153 -2.02 25.83 -13.79
C GLY A 153 -0.55 25.91 -14.25
N SER A 154 0.42 25.87 -13.33
CA SER A 154 1.87 25.90 -13.66
C SER A 154 2.62 24.66 -13.21
N ASN A 155 2.14 24.01 -12.15
CA ASN A 155 2.69 22.79 -11.58
C ASN A 155 1.57 21.87 -11.11
N ARG A 156 1.78 20.58 -11.35
CA ARG A 156 0.93 19.51 -10.82
C ARG A 156 1.68 18.76 -9.72
N SER A 157 1.12 18.70 -8.53
CA SER A 157 1.73 18.03 -7.37
C SER A 157 0.74 17.04 -6.77
N THR A 158 1.21 15.83 -6.45
CA THR A 158 0.38 14.79 -5.84
C THR A 158 0.86 14.50 -4.42
N ALA A 159 -0.05 14.62 -3.45
CA ALA A 159 0.16 14.26 -2.06
C ALA A 159 -0.53 12.93 -1.75
N LEU A 160 0.15 12.05 -0.99
CA LEU A 160 -0.36 10.75 -0.57
C LEU A 160 -0.34 10.66 0.96
N SER A 161 -1.48 10.33 1.55
CA SER A 161 -1.64 10.22 3.00
C SER A 161 -2.41 8.94 3.38
N PHE A 162 -2.13 8.40 4.57
CA PHE A 162 -2.83 7.22 5.10
C PHE A 162 -3.80 7.64 6.20
N PHE A 163 -5.09 7.71 5.91
CA PHE A 163 -6.10 8.07 6.91
C PHE A 163 -6.51 6.89 7.81
N PHE A 164 -6.24 5.64 7.39
CA PHE A 164 -6.59 4.47 8.18
C PHE A 164 -5.62 3.29 8.02
N LYS A 165 -5.36 2.61 9.13
CA LYS A 165 -4.64 1.33 9.18
C LYS A 165 -5.31 0.44 10.23
N SER A 166 -5.81 -0.73 9.82
CA SER A 166 -6.40 -1.69 10.74
C SER A 166 -5.35 -2.28 11.68
N LYS A 167 -5.78 -3.02 12.72
CA LYS A 167 -4.85 -3.89 13.44
C LYS A 167 -4.23 -4.89 12.46
N ILE A 168 -2.95 -5.23 12.69
CA ILE A 168 -2.29 -6.33 11.98
C ILE A 168 -2.83 -7.64 12.54
N ASN A 169 -3.53 -8.39 11.71
CA ASN A 169 -4.11 -9.68 12.08
C ASN A 169 -3.17 -10.79 11.63
N ARG A 170 -3.08 -11.86 12.44
CA ARG A 170 -2.29 -13.04 12.13
C ARG A 170 -3.23 -14.15 11.66
N ILE A 171 -2.94 -14.71 10.49
CA ILE A 171 -3.72 -15.82 9.92
C ILE A 171 -2.92 -17.12 10.00
N LEU A 172 -3.60 -18.19 10.40
CA LEU A 172 -3.00 -19.52 10.49
C LEU A 172 -3.18 -20.27 9.17
N LEU A 173 -2.09 -20.87 8.73
CA LEU A 173 -2.04 -21.61 7.49
C LEU A 173 -2.58 -23.03 7.68
N GLN A 174 -3.42 -23.47 6.75
CA GLN A 174 -4.02 -24.80 6.68
C GLN A 174 -3.67 -25.41 5.31
N GLY A 175 -2.52 -26.10 5.24
CA GLY A 175 -1.97 -26.61 3.99
C GLY A 175 -1.55 -25.48 3.04
N ASN A 176 -2.22 -25.37 1.89
CA ASN A 176 -1.96 -24.34 0.87
C ASN A 176 -3.00 -23.20 0.90
N SER A 177 -3.85 -23.15 1.92
CA SER A 177 -4.84 -22.09 2.10
C SER A 177 -4.85 -21.58 3.52
N ALA A 178 -5.43 -20.40 3.72
CA ALA A 178 -5.61 -19.81 5.03
C ALA A 178 -6.92 -19.03 5.03
N ILE A 179 -7.73 -19.19 6.09
CA ILE A 179 -9.00 -18.49 6.25
C ILE A 179 -9.02 -17.82 7.63
N ASP A 180 -9.47 -16.58 7.69
CA ASP A 180 -9.64 -15.80 8.92
C ASP A 180 -10.79 -14.80 8.79
N ILE A 181 -11.21 -14.23 9.91
CA ILE A 181 -12.28 -13.23 9.98
C ILE A 181 -11.74 -11.97 10.65
N ALA A 182 -11.95 -10.82 10.00
CA ALA A 182 -11.55 -9.52 10.52
C ALA A 182 -12.73 -8.55 10.59
N PRO A 183 -12.74 -7.65 11.58
CA PRO A 183 -13.76 -6.61 11.65
C PRO A 183 -13.50 -5.51 10.62
N PHE A 184 -14.59 -4.96 10.07
CA PHE A 184 -14.57 -3.69 9.36
C PHE A 184 -14.18 -2.52 10.31
N PRO A 185 -13.82 -1.35 9.77
CA PRO A 185 -13.59 -0.17 10.58
C PRO A 185 -14.84 0.21 11.39
N LYS A 186 -14.69 0.36 12.71
CA LYS A 186 -15.79 0.78 13.60
C LYS A 186 -16.26 2.21 13.35
N LYS A 187 -15.35 3.08 12.88
CA LYS A 187 -15.67 4.46 12.51
C LYS A 187 -16.10 4.50 11.05
N SER A 188 -17.03 5.39 10.74
CA SER A 188 -17.35 5.69 9.34
C SER A 188 -16.16 6.33 8.66
N LEU A 189 -15.55 5.58 7.78
CA LEU A 189 -14.47 5.95 6.89
C LEU A 189 -14.97 5.96 5.44
N PRO A 190 -14.41 6.83 4.59
CA PRO A 190 -14.86 6.98 3.22
C PRO A 190 -14.69 5.69 2.41
N THR A 191 -15.56 5.51 1.43
CA THR A 191 -15.51 4.43 0.44
C THR A 191 -14.48 4.73 -0.64
N SER A 192 -14.16 3.73 -1.46
CA SER A 192 -13.33 3.93 -2.64
C SER A 192 -13.96 4.99 -3.56
N ILE A 193 -13.20 6.03 -3.86
CA ILE A 193 -13.58 7.12 -4.76
C ILE A 193 -12.39 7.32 -5.70
N SER A 194 -12.65 7.48 -7.00
CA SER A 194 -11.62 7.92 -7.93
C SER A 194 -12.09 9.08 -8.77
N ASN A 195 -11.30 10.14 -8.76
CA ASN A 195 -11.54 11.39 -9.49
C ASN A 195 -10.18 11.97 -9.92
N ASN A 196 -10.16 12.84 -10.92
CA ASN A 196 -8.94 13.35 -11.55
C ASN A 196 -7.94 13.97 -10.54
N ASP A 197 -8.47 14.63 -9.51
CA ASP A 197 -7.68 15.37 -8.52
C ASP A 197 -7.76 14.78 -7.10
N PHE A 198 -8.56 13.74 -6.91
CA PHE A 198 -8.79 13.15 -5.59
C PHE A 198 -9.16 11.68 -5.68
N ASP A 199 -8.36 10.82 -5.06
CA ASP A 199 -8.61 9.39 -4.96
C ASP A 199 -8.62 8.94 -3.50
N ILE A 200 -9.62 8.13 -3.14
CA ILE A 200 -9.65 7.33 -1.93
C ILE A 200 -9.48 5.88 -2.31
N THR A 201 -8.36 5.29 -1.89
CA THR A 201 -7.98 3.93 -2.23
C THR A 201 -7.91 3.07 -0.99
N TRP A 202 -8.55 1.90 -1.04
CA TRP A 202 -8.41 0.87 -0.04
C TRP A 202 -7.42 -0.19 -0.49
N LEU A 203 -6.50 -0.56 0.40
CA LEU A 203 -5.43 -1.51 0.13
C LEU A 203 -5.54 -2.69 1.09
N PHE A 204 -5.58 -3.90 0.53
CA PHE A 204 -5.35 -5.12 1.26
C PHE A 204 -3.85 -5.45 1.26
N LYS A 205 -3.24 -5.42 2.44
CA LYS A 205 -1.81 -5.68 2.64
C LYS A 205 -1.61 -7.07 3.23
N ILE A 206 -0.73 -7.86 2.62
CA ILE A 206 -0.22 -9.12 3.18
C ILE A 206 1.25 -8.92 3.57
N ILE A 207 1.61 -9.42 4.75
CA ILE A 207 2.98 -9.44 5.27
C ILE A 207 3.33 -10.89 5.60
N ILE A 208 4.43 -11.38 5.04
CA ILE A 208 4.93 -12.72 5.32
C ILE A 208 6.30 -12.63 5.95
N VAL A 209 6.46 -13.35 7.05
CA VAL A 209 7.76 -13.64 7.65
C VAL A 209 8.16 -15.05 7.25
N THR A 210 9.29 -15.18 6.58
CA THR A 210 9.85 -16.48 6.20
C THR A 210 10.50 -17.17 7.40
N LYS A 211 10.78 -18.47 7.30
CA LYS A 211 11.55 -19.20 8.31
C LYS A 211 12.95 -18.62 8.58
N ASN A 212 13.50 -17.90 7.61
CA ASN A 212 14.78 -17.21 7.75
C ASN A 212 14.62 -15.80 8.34
N ASN A 213 13.48 -15.49 8.96
CA ASN A 213 13.11 -14.18 9.53
C ASN A 213 13.13 -13.01 8.52
N ILE A 214 13.03 -13.31 7.22
CA ILE A 214 12.92 -12.27 6.19
C ILE A 214 11.46 -11.86 6.06
N THR A 215 11.21 -10.56 6.14
CA THR A 215 9.86 -9.99 5.98
C THR A 215 9.67 -9.49 4.55
N ILE A 216 8.65 -10.02 3.87
CA ILE A 216 8.20 -9.54 2.57
C ILE A 216 6.74 -9.11 2.65
N GLU A 217 6.39 -8.08 1.90
CA GLU A 217 5.04 -7.52 1.91
C GLU A 217 4.54 -7.25 0.51
N GLY A 218 3.24 -7.35 0.31
CA GLY A 218 2.57 -6.95 -0.93
C GLY A 218 1.22 -6.32 -0.62
N LYS A 219 0.77 -5.48 -1.53
CA LYS A 219 -0.50 -4.77 -1.41
C LYS A 219 -1.32 -5.00 -2.68
N HIS A 220 -2.63 -4.90 -2.55
CA HIS A 220 -3.54 -4.89 -3.68
C HIS A 220 -4.68 -3.91 -3.40
N ILE A 221 -5.09 -3.17 -4.42
CA ILE A 221 -6.24 -2.26 -4.32
C ILE A 221 -7.52 -3.10 -4.21
N ILE A 222 -8.41 -2.71 -3.31
CA ILE A 222 -9.74 -3.31 -3.17
C ILE A 222 -10.79 -2.21 -3.26
N ASP A 223 -12.01 -2.57 -3.67
CA ASP A 223 -13.14 -1.66 -3.75
C ASP A 223 -14.02 -1.82 -2.50
N LEU A 224 -14.02 -0.82 -1.64
CA LEU A 224 -14.85 -0.78 -0.43
C LEU A 224 -15.96 0.24 -0.65
N LYS A 225 -17.21 -0.22 -0.65
CA LYS A 225 -18.40 0.60 -0.82
C LYS A 225 -19.30 0.53 0.41
N TYR A 226 -20.32 1.38 0.43
CA TYR A 226 -21.45 1.18 1.33
C TYR A 226 -22.44 0.24 0.66
N GLN A 227 -23.04 -0.64 1.45
CA GLN A 227 -24.13 -1.49 1.03
C GLN A 227 -25.32 -0.60 0.65
N GLU A 228 -25.84 -0.80 -0.55
CA GLU A 228 -27.08 -0.14 -0.98
C GLU A 228 -28.23 -0.72 -0.16
N ASN A 229 -28.97 0.14 0.55
CA ASN A 229 -30.24 -0.27 1.14
C ASN A 229 -31.20 -0.53 -0.02
N LEU A 230 -31.46 -1.81 -0.30
CA LEU A 230 -32.57 -2.23 -1.16
C LEU A 230 -33.87 -1.88 -0.41
N ASN A 231 -34.39 -0.69 -0.66
CA ASN A 231 -35.78 -0.33 -0.37
C ASN A 231 -36.65 -0.71 -1.57
#